data_AF-A0A6I7HH66-F1
#
_entry.id   AF-A0A6I7HH66-F1
#
_cell.length_a   1.000
_cell.length_b   1.000
_cell.length_c   1.000
_cell.angle_alpha   90.00
_cell.angle_beta   90.00
_cell.angle_gamma   90.00
#
_symmetry.space_group_name_H-M   'P 1'
#
loop_
_entity.id
_entity.type
_entity.pdbx_description
1 polymer ?
#
loop_
_entity_poly.entity_id
_entity_poly.type
_entity_poly.pdbx_seq_one_letter_code
_entity_poly.pdbx_strand_id
1 'polypeptide(L)' 'MNEPLKALIEAARKAPQTKRDLEVQRRSFAYGNTHFENSRITREMVDKIADEMPFSGDLSVGAPRTDE' A
#
# COMPACT_ATOMS: atom_id res chain seq x y z
N MET A 1 8.04 23.74 -4.98
CA MET A 1 8.84 22.67 -4.35
C MET A 1 10.22 23.23 -4.06
N ASN A 2 10.68 23.24 -2.80
CA ASN A 2 12.04 23.72 -2.47
C ASN A 2 13.07 22.57 -2.56
N GLU A 3 14.36 22.90 -2.59
CA GLU A 3 15.44 21.91 -2.73
C GLU A 3 15.49 20.88 -1.60
N PRO A 4 15.33 21.26 -0.31
CA PRO A 4 15.26 20.27 0.77
C PRO A 4 14.13 19.25 0.60
N LEU A 5 12.93 19.69 0.19
CA LEU A 5 11.79 18.81 -0.03
C LEU A 5 12.02 17.88 -1.23
N LYS A 6 12.64 18.36 -2.32
CA LYS A 6 13.03 17.50 -3.45
C LYS A 6 13.98 16.39 -3.00
N ALA A 7 14.99 16.74 -2.21
CA ALA A 7 15.96 15.75 -1.70
C ALA A 7 15.30 14.67 -0.85
N LEU A 8 14.33 15.04 -0.01
CA LEU A 8 13.57 14.08 0.80
C LEU A 8 12.68 13.15 -0.05
N ILE A 9 12.03 13.68 -1.09
CA ILE A 9 11.23 12.87 -2.02
C ILE A 9 12.12 11.86 -2.76
N GLU A 10 13.28 12.28 -3.26
CA GLU A 10 14.22 11.40 -3.95
C GLU A 10 14.80 10.31 -3.04
N ALA A 11 15.03 10.62 -1.76
CA ALA A 11 15.43 9.64 -0.77
C ALA A 11 14.30 8.63 -0.51
N ALA A 12 13.06 9.09 -0.34
CA ALA A 12 11.91 8.23 -0.09
C ALA A 12 11.61 7.28 -1.27
N ARG A 13 11.78 7.73 -2.52
CA ARG A 13 11.60 6.88 -3.72
C ARG A 13 12.53 5.67 -3.76
N LYS A 14 13.70 5.76 -3.12
CA LYS A 14 14.73 4.71 -3.11
C LYS A 14 14.72 3.87 -1.83
N ALA A 15 13.86 4.22 -0.87
CA ALA A 15 13.77 3.48 0.39
C ALA A 15 13.28 2.05 0.11
N PRO A 16 13.99 1.01 0.57
CA PRO A 16 13.56 -0.37 0.37
C PRO A 16 12.28 -0.62 1.17
N GLN A 17 11.29 -1.24 0.53
CA GLN A 17 10.09 -1.72 1.22
C GLN A 17 10.23 -3.20 1.54
N THR A 18 9.99 -3.58 2.78
CA THR A 18 9.95 -4.99 3.16
C THR A 18 8.62 -5.62 2.73
N LYS A 19 8.55 -6.96 2.67
CA LYS A 19 7.28 -7.68 2.43
C LYS A 19 6.19 -7.31 3.44
N ARG A 20 6.59 -7.03 4.69
CA ARG A 20 5.67 -6.58 5.74
C ARG A 20 5.11 -5.19 5.44
N ASP A 21 5.96 -4.27 5.00
CA ASP A 21 5.54 -2.90 4.64
C ASP A 21 4.54 -2.92 3.48
N LEU A 22 4.82 -3.75 2.48
CA LEU A 22 3.95 -3.94 1.31
C LEU A 22 2.60 -4.53 1.71
N GLU A 23 2.56 -5.52 2.62
CA GLU A 23 1.29 -6.08 3.09
C GLU A 23 0.49 -5.08 3.92
N VAL A 24 1.14 -4.31 4.80
CA VAL A 24 0.50 -3.22 5.55
C VAL A 24 -0.08 -2.18 4.60
N GLN A 25 0.66 -1.82 3.55
CA GLN A 25 0.20 -0.90 2.51
C GLN A 25 -1.00 -1.47 1.75
N ARG A 26 -0.94 -2.73 1.31
CA ARG A 26 -2.05 -3.43 0.62
C ARG A 26 -3.34 -3.39 1.44
N ARG A 27 -3.27 -3.74 2.72
CA ARG A 27 -4.42 -3.68 3.65
C ARG A 27 -4.95 -2.26 3.82
N SER A 28 -4.05 -1.29 3.95
CA SER A 28 -4.41 0.12 4.11
C SER A 28 -5.12 0.68 2.88
N PHE A 29 -4.70 0.31 1.67
CA PHE A 29 -5.39 0.67 0.43
C PHE A 29 -6.77 0.01 0.34
N ALA A 30 -6.87 -1.29 0.62
CA ALA A 30 -8.14 -2.00 0.62
C ALA A 30 -9.13 -1.34 1.59
N TYR A 31 -8.71 -1.03 2.82
CA TYR A 31 -9.52 -0.32 3.79
C TYR A 31 -9.88 1.10 3.32
N GLY A 32 -8.91 1.89 2.89
CA GLY A 32 -9.15 3.27 2.44
C GLY A 32 -10.19 3.33 1.32
N ASN A 33 -10.06 2.47 0.31
CA ASN A 33 -10.99 2.42 -0.82
C ASN A 33 -12.40 1.96 -0.39
N THR A 34 -12.48 0.91 0.43
CA THR A 34 -13.78 0.31 0.79
C THR A 34 -14.52 1.10 1.87
N HIS A 35 -13.82 1.63 2.86
CA HIS A 35 -14.40 2.43 3.94
C HIS A 35 -14.90 3.79 3.43
N PHE A 36 -14.20 4.37 2.45
CA PHE A 36 -14.65 5.59 1.78
C PHE A 36 -16.04 5.42 1.16
N GLU A 37 -16.29 4.29 0.50
CA GLU A 37 -17.58 3.96 -0.12
C GLU A 37 -18.63 3.49 0.90
N ASN A 38 -18.21 2.79 1.95
CA ASN A 38 -19.11 2.24 2.96
C ASN A 38 -18.47 2.24 4.35
N SER A 39 -18.90 3.19 5.18
CA SER A 39 -18.40 3.37 6.54
C SER A 39 -18.64 2.18 7.48
N ARG A 40 -19.53 1.24 7.12
CA ARG A 40 -19.73 -0.01 7.89
C ARG A 40 -18.61 -1.03 7.66
N ILE A 41 -17.78 -0.86 6.63
CA ILE A 41 -16.61 -1.70 6.43
C ILE A 41 -15.53 -1.21 7.39
N THR A 42 -15.13 -2.06 8.33
CA THR A 42 -14.14 -1.71 9.35
C THR A 42 -12.74 -2.19 8.99
N ARG A 43 -11.74 -1.64 9.67
CA ARG A 43 -10.34 -2.06 9.48
C ARG A 43 -10.15 -3.53 9.83
N GLU A 44 -10.80 -3.98 10.89
CA GLU A 44 -10.75 -5.36 11.38
C GLU A 44 -11.37 -6.33 10.37
N MET A 45 -12.43 -5.93 9.67
CA MET A 45 -13.02 -6.75 8.60
C MET A 45 -12.02 -6.97 7.46
N VAL A 46 -11.32 -5.91 7.03
CA VAL A 46 -10.31 -5.99 5.96
C VAL A 46 -9.12 -6.84 6.40
N ASP A 47 -8.63 -6.63 7.63
CA ASP A 47 -7.51 -7.41 8.17
C ASP A 47 -7.87 -8.91 8.25
N LYS A 48 -9.08 -9.25 8.72
CA LYS A 48 -9.57 -10.63 8.76
C LYS A 48 -9.60 -11.27 7.37
N ILE A 49 -10.13 -10.57 6.36
CA ILE A 49 -10.19 -11.10 4.99
C ILE A 49 -8.79 -11.26 4.39
N ALA A 50 -7.87 -10.34 4.68
CA ALA A 50 -6.48 -10.48 4.24
C ALA A 50 -5.79 -11.71 4.85
N ASP A 51 -6.15 -12.09 6.07
CA ASP A 51 -5.65 -13.30 6.73
C ASP A 51 -6.33 -14.58 6.19
N GLU A 52 -7.64 -14.55 5.95
CA GLU A 52 -8.41 -15.69 5.41
C GLU A 52 -8.10 -15.96 3.92
N MET A 53 -7.78 -14.91 3.17
CA MET A 53 -7.44 -14.97 1.75
C MET A 53 -6.07 -14.31 1.49
N PRO A 54 -4.97 -14.98 1.86
CA PRO A 54 -3.63 -14.45 1.65
C PRO A 54 -3.35 -14.23 0.16
N PHE A 55 -2.69 -13.12 -0.16
CA PHE A 55 -2.22 -12.89 -1.53
C PHE A 55 -1.10 -13.88 -1.86
N SER A 56 -1.34 -14.72 -2.87
CA SER A 56 -0.38 -15.76 -3.32
C SER A 56 0.66 -15.25 -4.31
N GLY A 57 0.53 -14.02 -4.79
CA GLY A 57 1.49 -13.39 -5.69
C GLY A 57 2.69 -12.78 -4.94
N ASP A 58 3.70 -12.37 -5.70
CA ASP A 58 4.84 -11.65 -5.13
C ASP A 58 4.52 -10.15 -4.99
N LEU A 59 4.42 -9.68 -3.75
CA LEU A 59 4.22 -8.27 -3.44
C LEU A 59 5.40 -7.38 -3.91
N SER A 60 6.57 -7.96 -4.18
CA SER A 60 7.75 -7.22 -4.65
C SER A 60 7.67 -6.79 -6.11
N VAL A 61 6.81 -7.46 -6.91
CA VAL A 61 6.55 -7.10 -8.30
C VAL A 61 5.43 -6.06 -8.32
N GLY A 62 5.82 -4.79 -8.24
CA GLY A 62 4.88 -3.68 -8.48
C GLY A 62 4.23 -3.82 -9.87
N ALA A 63 2.98 -3.37 -10.01
CA ALA A 63 2.35 -3.28 -11.32
C ALA A 63 3.28 -2.50 -12.28
N PRO A 64 3.40 -2.92 -13.55
CA PRO A 64 4.23 -2.19 -14.52
C PRO A 64 3.77 -0.73 -14.51
N ARG A 65 4.65 0.19 -14.12
CA ARG A 65 4.38 1.61 -14.29
C ARG A 65 4.35 1.83 -15.79
N THR A 66 3.16 1.97 -16.36
CA THR A 66 2.99 2.64 -17.64
C THR A 66 3.37 4.09 -17.36
N ASP A 67 4.63 4.43 -17.64
CA ASP A 67 5.11 5.80 -17.62
C ASP A 67 4.36 6.56 -18.76
N GLU A 68 3.34 7.34 -18.39
CA GLU A 68 2.77 8.45 -19.20
C GLU A 68 3.24 9.79 -18.63
#